data_AF-A0A2H0SDQ0-F1
#
_entry.id   AF-A0A2H0SDQ0-F1
#
_cell.length_a   1.000
_cell.length_b   1.000
_cell.length_c   1.000
_cell.angle_alpha   90.00
_cell.angle_beta   90.00
_cell.angle_gamma   90.00
#
_symmetry.space_group_name_H-M   'P 1'
#
loop_
_entity.id
_entity.type
_entity.pdbx_description
1 polymer ?
#
loop_
_entity_poly.entity_id
_entity_poly.type
_entity_poly.pdbx_seq_one_letter_code
_entity_poly.pdbx_strand_id
1 'polypeptide(L)'
;MHHASPASLTRLKQKGQITLPKRVRDRLGLSEGDFLEIDVEGGRGIIMPRRVVSAAPSPRLSSKEQQALLRAQKKITAINADWANSRGLTEEEVHAASKAGLIAEDQRWWWLESWQEGEREVEADYKNGNYEVFESADDFIASLKSL
;
A
#
# COMPACT_ATOMS: atom_id res chain seq x y z
N MET A 1 -7.31 22.29 -5.36
CA MET A 1 -6.37 23.44 -5.41
C MET A 1 -4.99 22.94 -5.00
N HIS A 2 -4.04 22.83 -5.93
CA HIS A 2 -2.67 22.42 -5.59
C HIS A 2 -1.93 23.59 -4.93
N HIS A 3 -1.69 23.52 -3.63
CA HIS A 3 -0.78 24.43 -2.96
C HIS A 3 0.66 24.12 -3.38
N ALA A 4 1.17 24.86 -4.36
CA ALA A 4 2.59 24.92 -4.64
C ALA A 4 3.28 25.46 -3.38
N SER A 5 4.10 24.63 -2.73
CA SER A 5 4.92 25.11 -1.61
C SER A 5 5.96 26.12 -2.13
N PRO A 6 6.31 27.16 -1.35
CA PRO A 6 7.21 28.21 -1.80
C PRO A 6 8.55 27.62 -2.22
N ALA A 7 9.08 28.05 -3.37
CA ALA A 7 10.32 27.55 -3.93
C ALA A 7 11.48 27.69 -2.91
N SER A 8 12.23 26.62 -2.69
CA SER A 8 13.53 26.72 -2.00
C SER A 8 14.59 27.10 -3.02
N LEU A 9 15.28 28.22 -2.80
CA LEU A 9 16.50 28.52 -3.56
C LEU A 9 17.63 27.60 -3.07
N THR A 10 18.14 26.75 -3.96
CA THR A 10 19.33 25.93 -3.73
C THR A 10 20.42 26.36 -4.69
N ARG A 11 21.67 26.40 -4.24
CA ARG A 11 22.83 26.67 -5.09
C ARG A 11 23.24 25.42 -5.86
N LEU A 12 23.44 25.56 -7.18
CA LEU A 12 24.13 24.58 -8.00
C LEU A 12 25.62 24.57 -7.64
N LYS A 13 26.09 23.43 -7.15
CA LYS A 13 27.51 23.19 -6.85
C LYS A 13 28.23 22.71 -8.11
N GLN A 14 29.52 22.41 -7.97
CA GLN A 14 30.31 21.88 -9.06
C GLN A 14 29.71 20.58 -9.63
N LYS A 15 29.97 20.32 -10.91
CA LYS A 15 29.53 19.10 -11.61
C LYS A 15 28.00 18.85 -11.54
N GLY A 16 27.20 19.91 -11.47
CA GLY A 16 25.74 19.80 -11.49
C GLY A 16 25.10 19.32 -10.18
N GLN A 17 25.86 19.24 -9.08
CA GLN A 17 25.31 18.79 -7.80
C GLN A 17 24.40 19.85 -7.17
N ILE A 18 23.24 19.45 -6.70
CA ILE A 18 22.31 20.31 -5.93
C ILE A 18 22.04 19.68 -4.57
N THR A 19 21.83 20.52 -3.56
CA THR A 19 21.35 20.06 -2.25
C THR A 19 19.83 20.15 -2.22
N LEU A 20 19.16 19.00 -2.26
CA LEU A 20 17.71 18.95 -2.11
C LEU A 20 17.35 19.23 -0.63
N PRO A 21 16.62 20.32 -0.32
CA PRO A 21 16.31 20.68 1.06
C PRO A 21 15.54 19.57 1.78
N LYS A 22 15.76 19.41 3.10
CA LYS A 22 15.14 18.35 3.92
C LYS A 22 13.63 18.25 3.70
N ARG A 23 12.91 19.37 3.73
CA ARG A 23 11.46 19.41 3.48
C ARG A 23 11.01 18.83 2.14
N VAL A 24 11.85 18.93 1.11
CA VAL A 24 11.55 18.38 -0.22
C VAL A 24 11.85 16.88 -0.23
N ARG A 25 12.98 16.45 0.38
CA ARG A 25 13.29 15.03 0.55
C ARG A 25 12.20 14.29 1.32
N ASP A 26 11.78 14.82 2.47
CA ASP A 26 10.77 14.20 3.34
C ASP A 26 9.43 14.05 2.61
N ARG A 27 9.01 15.07 1.86
CA ARG A 27 7.76 15.04 1.07
C ARG A 27 7.81 14.11 -0.13
N LEU A 28 8.98 13.92 -0.71
CA LEU A 28 9.20 13.01 -1.83
C LEU A 28 9.60 11.60 -1.37
N GLY A 29 9.76 11.38 -0.06
CA GLY A 29 10.20 10.10 0.51
C GLY A 29 11.62 9.70 0.11
N LEU A 30 12.50 10.67 -0.16
CA LEU A 30 13.84 10.44 -0.71
C LEU A 30 14.89 10.14 0.36
N SER A 31 15.68 9.10 0.11
CA SER A 31 16.84 8.68 0.88
C SER A 31 18.13 8.80 0.07
N GLU A 32 19.28 8.73 0.74
CA GLU A 32 20.57 8.67 0.05
C GLU A 32 20.67 7.39 -0.80
N GLY A 33 21.12 7.53 -2.05
CA GLY A 33 21.18 6.42 -3.00
C GLY A 33 19.94 6.28 -3.89
N ASP A 34 18.88 7.03 -3.63
CA ASP A 34 17.71 7.06 -4.51
C ASP A 34 18.04 7.68 -5.86
N PHE A 35 17.43 7.12 -6.91
CA PHE A 35 17.56 7.62 -8.27
C PHE A 35 16.44 8.61 -8.58
N LEU A 36 16.78 9.64 -9.34
CA LEU A 36 15.87 10.71 -9.74
C LEU A 36 15.89 10.81 -11.25
N GLU A 37 14.71 10.88 -11.86
CA GLU A 37 14.55 11.26 -13.26
C GLU A 37 14.45 12.78 -13.37
N ILE A 38 15.12 13.36 -14.37
CA ILE A 38 15.19 14.80 -14.58
C ILE A 38 14.74 15.10 -16.00
N ASP A 39 13.61 15.79 -16.12
CA ASP A 39 13.06 16.26 -17.40
C ASP A 39 13.06 17.78 -17.48
N VAL A 40 12.95 18.30 -18.70
CA VAL A 40 12.85 19.75 -18.96
C VAL A 40 11.56 20.03 -19.73
N GLU A 41 10.61 20.70 -19.08
CA GLU A 41 9.33 21.08 -19.69
C GLU A 41 9.05 22.57 -19.51
N GLY A 42 8.91 23.28 -20.62
CA GLY A 42 8.58 24.72 -20.60
C GLY A 42 9.61 25.55 -19.82
N GLY A 43 10.89 25.22 -19.92
CA GLY A 43 11.98 25.90 -19.21
C GLY A 43 12.09 25.56 -17.71
N ARG A 44 11.33 24.57 -17.23
CA ARG A 44 11.38 24.08 -15.84
C ARG A 44 12.06 22.71 -15.80
N GLY A 45 13.00 22.54 -14.87
CA GLY A 45 13.51 21.22 -14.52
C GLY A 45 12.50 20.51 -13.62
N ILE A 46 11.97 19.37 -14.07
CA ILE A 46 11.08 18.50 -13.30
C ILE A 46 11.94 17.36 -12.75
N ILE A 47 11.95 17.19 -11.43
CA ILE A 47 12.67 16.11 -10.75
C ILE A 47 11.63 15.15 -10.19
N MET A 48 11.67 13.91 -10.67
CA MET A 48 10.75 12.86 -10.25
C MET A 48 11.53 11.76 -9.54
N PRO A 49 11.15 11.36 -8.30
CA PRO A 49 11.67 10.16 -7.68
C PRO A 49 11.44 8.95 -8.58
N ARG A 50 12.52 8.28 -8.97
CA ARG A 50 12.43 7.00 -9.66
C ARG A 50 12.88 5.95 -8.69
N ARG A 51 11.93 5.14 -8.21
CA ARG A 51 12.30 3.89 -7.56
C ARG A 51 13.02 3.06 -8.61
N VAL A 52 14.35 3.12 -8.61
CA VAL A 52 15.13 2.02 -9.14
C VAL A 52 14.87 0.90 -8.18
N VAL A 53 13.87 0.10 -8.50
CA VAL A 53 13.92 -1.31 -8.13
C VAL A 53 15.33 -1.73 -8.51
N SER A 54 16.16 -2.01 -7.50
CA SER A 54 17.37 -2.74 -7.72
C SER A 54 16.96 -3.90 -8.62
N ALA A 55 17.67 -4.08 -9.72
CA ALA A 55 17.62 -5.32 -10.45
C ALA A 55 18.28 -6.42 -9.58
N ALA A 56 17.82 -6.60 -8.33
CA ALA A 56 17.57 -7.94 -7.87
C ALA A 56 16.69 -8.56 -8.96
N PRO A 57 16.96 -9.79 -9.40
CA PRO A 57 16.11 -10.43 -10.39
C PRO A 57 14.70 -10.34 -9.81
N SER A 58 13.81 -9.51 -10.40
CA SER A 58 12.38 -9.65 -10.18
C SER A 58 12.17 -11.12 -10.47
N PRO A 59 11.90 -11.98 -9.46
CA PRO A 59 12.09 -13.39 -9.69
C PRO A 59 11.03 -13.72 -10.72
N ARG A 60 11.47 -14.03 -11.95
CA ARG A 60 10.56 -14.12 -13.10
C ARG A 60 9.43 -15.03 -12.65
N LEU A 61 8.21 -14.49 -12.61
CA LEU A 61 7.07 -15.26 -12.15
C LEU A 61 6.98 -16.47 -13.08
N SER A 62 7.01 -17.67 -12.50
CA SER A 62 6.69 -18.90 -13.20
C SER A 62 5.30 -18.81 -13.80
N SER A 63 4.98 -19.63 -14.80
CA SER A 63 3.63 -19.64 -15.40
C SER A 63 2.53 -19.87 -14.36
N LYS A 64 2.81 -20.64 -13.30
CA LYS A 64 1.89 -20.85 -12.17
C LYS A 64 1.68 -19.55 -11.38
N GLU A 65 2.76 -18.84 -11.05
CA GLU A 65 2.67 -17.56 -10.34
C GLU A 65 2.02 -16.46 -11.19
N GLN A 66 2.22 -16.46 -12.51
CA GLN A 66 1.52 -15.54 -13.42
C GLN A 66 0.01 -15.79 -13.42
N GLN A 67 -0.42 -17.06 -13.45
CA GLN A 67 -1.83 -17.40 -13.33
C GLN A 67 -2.41 -17.00 -11.96
N ALA A 68 -1.67 -17.24 -10.88
CA ALA A 68 -2.05 -16.82 -9.55
C ALA A 68 -2.17 -15.29 -9.46
N LEU A 69 -1.23 -14.53 -10.04
CA LEU A 69 -1.29 -13.07 -10.10
C LEU A 69 -2.52 -12.56 -10.84
N LEU A 70 -2.87 -13.16 -11.98
CA LEU A 70 -4.06 -12.77 -12.75
C LEU A 70 -5.35 -13.01 -11.95
N ARG A 71 -5.43 -14.09 -11.16
CA ARG A 71 -6.56 -14.36 -10.27
C ARG A 71 -6.57 -13.39 -9.10
N ALA A 72 -5.41 -13.17 -8.48
CA ALA A 72 -5.23 -12.21 -7.40
C ALA A 72 -5.71 -10.81 -7.81
N GLN A 73 -5.30 -10.32 -8.99
CA GLN A 73 -5.72 -9.02 -9.50
C GLN A 73 -7.24 -8.90 -9.64
N LYS A 74 -7.91 -9.94 -10.16
CA LYS A 74 -9.37 -9.96 -10.28
C LYS A 74 -10.05 -9.93 -8.90
N LYS A 75 -9.56 -10.73 -7.95
CA LYS A 75 -10.11 -10.77 -6.60
C LYS A 75 -9.86 -9.47 -5.83
N ILE A 76 -8.67 -8.89 -5.94
CA ILE A 76 -8.33 -7.59 -5.36
C ILE A 76 -9.30 -6.52 -5.85
N THR A 77 -9.56 -6.47 -7.15
CA THR A 77 -10.55 -5.56 -7.72
C THR A 77 -11.96 -5.82 -7.18
N ALA A 78 -12.36 -7.08 -7.04
CA ALA A 78 -13.67 -7.44 -6.48
C ALA A 78 -13.80 -7.02 -5.00
N ILE A 79 -12.81 -7.34 -4.16
CA ILE A 79 -12.78 -6.98 -2.74
C ILE A 79 -12.81 -5.46 -2.56
N ASN A 80 -12.04 -4.72 -3.36
CA ASN A 80 -12.06 -3.26 -3.31
C ASN A 80 -13.42 -2.65 -3.72
N ALA A 81 -14.20 -3.35 -4.55
CA ALA A 81 -15.52 -2.91 -4.98
C ALA A 81 -16.62 -3.30 -3.98
N ASP A 82 -16.54 -4.51 -3.42
CA ASP A 82 -17.51 -5.08 -2.50
C ASP A 82 -16.83 -6.14 -1.61
N TRP A 83 -16.19 -5.68 -0.54
CA TRP A 83 -15.46 -6.54 0.39
C TRP A 83 -16.40 -7.52 1.13
N ALA A 84 -17.62 -7.07 1.45
CA ALA A 84 -18.61 -7.84 2.18
C ALA A 84 -19.13 -9.07 1.42
N ASN A 85 -19.06 -9.07 0.08
CA ASN A 85 -19.53 -10.19 -0.74
C ASN A 85 -18.42 -10.84 -1.58
N SER A 86 -17.17 -10.42 -1.41
CA SER A 86 -16.04 -10.95 -2.17
C SER A 86 -15.28 -12.02 -1.40
N ARG A 87 -14.73 -13.00 -2.13
CA ARG A 87 -13.76 -13.95 -1.58
C ARG A 87 -12.34 -13.37 -1.61
N GLY A 88 -11.62 -13.57 -0.52
CA GLY A 88 -10.21 -13.36 -0.37
C GLY A 88 -9.35 -14.26 -1.27
N LEU A 89 -8.07 -13.97 -1.22
CA LEU A 89 -7.03 -14.60 -1.99
C LEU A 89 -6.54 -15.87 -1.29
N THR A 90 -6.02 -16.80 -2.08
CA THR A 90 -5.26 -17.95 -1.56
C THR A 90 -3.82 -17.52 -1.22
N GLU A 91 -3.09 -18.33 -0.46
CA GLU A 91 -1.66 -18.12 -0.20
C GLU A 91 -0.83 -17.94 -1.48
N GLU A 92 -1.12 -18.73 -2.52
CA GLU A 92 -0.44 -18.63 -3.81
C GLU A 92 -0.73 -17.30 -4.51
N GLU A 93 -1.97 -16.82 -4.44
CA GLU A 93 -2.41 -15.55 -5.03
C GLU A 93 -1.82 -14.36 -4.27
N VAL A 94 -1.82 -14.39 -2.93
CA VAL A 94 -1.21 -13.37 -2.07
C VAL A 94 0.30 -13.32 -2.29
N HIS A 95 0.97 -14.46 -2.33
CA HIS A 95 2.41 -14.54 -2.60
C HIS A 95 2.75 -13.95 -3.97
N ALA A 96 2.01 -14.32 -5.02
CA ALA A 96 2.24 -13.80 -6.37
C ALA A 96 1.98 -12.29 -6.45
N ALA A 97 0.89 -11.80 -5.86
CA ALA A 97 0.55 -10.37 -5.81
C ALA A 97 1.62 -9.55 -5.05
N SER A 98 2.11 -10.06 -3.92
CA SER A 98 3.11 -9.38 -3.13
C SER A 98 4.48 -9.37 -3.79
N LYS A 99 4.89 -10.50 -4.38
CA LYS A 99 6.11 -10.59 -5.20
C LYS A 99 6.07 -9.67 -6.42
N ALA A 100 4.88 -9.42 -6.97
CA ALA A 100 4.66 -8.46 -8.06
C ALA A 100 4.55 -7.00 -7.59
N GLY A 101 4.60 -6.73 -6.27
CA GLY A 101 4.49 -5.39 -5.69
C GLY A 101 3.08 -4.82 -5.69
N LEU A 102 2.05 -5.64 -5.92
CA LEU A 102 0.64 -5.23 -5.90
C LEU A 102 0.10 -5.11 -4.46
N ILE A 103 0.65 -5.91 -3.54
CA ILE A 103 0.33 -5.92 -2.11
C ILE A 103 1.63 -5.82 -1.32
N ALA A 104 1.68 -4.98 -0.28
CA ALA A 104 2.83 -4.91 0.60
C ALA A 104 2.99 -6.21 1.42
N GLU A 105 4.24 -6.63 1.70
CA GLU A 105 4.52 -7.90 2.40
C GLU A 105 3.80 -7.99 3.76
N ASP A 106 3.75 -6.87 4.48
CA ASP A 106 3.10 -6.71 5.79
C ASP A 106 1.57 -6.63 5.73
N GLN A 107 0.99 -6.49 4.53
CA GLN A 107 -0.46 -6.45 4.31
C GLN A 107 -1.02 -7.75 3.75
N ARG A 108 -0.18 -8.75 3.48
CA ARG A 108 -0.58 -10.05 2.90
C ARG A 108 -1.76 -10.70 3.61
N TRP A 109 -1.72 -10.72 4.94
CA TRP A 109 -2.71 -11.38 5.78
C TRP A 109 -4.13 -10.84 5.58
N TRP A 110 -4.28 -9.54 5.32
CA TRP A 110 -5.60 -8.91 5.15
C TRP A 110 -6.33 -9.42 3.90
N TRP A 111 -5.57 -9.78 2.87
CA TRP A 111 -6.11 -10.26 1.60
C TRP A 111 -6.44 -11.74 1.61
N LEU A 112 -6.02 -12.51 2.61
CA LEU A 112 -6.30 -13.94 2.69
C LEU A 112 -7.79 -14.21 2.89
N GLU A 113 -8.29 -15.29 2.28
CA GLU A 113 -9.68 -15.71 2.49
C GLU A 113 -9.99 -16.02 3.97
N SER A 114 -9.02 -16.53 4.74
CA SER A 114 -9.19 -16.75 6.18
C SER A 114 -9.47 -15.46 6.96
N TRP A 115 -8.92 -14.32 6.52
CA TRP A 115 -9.24 -13.02 7.12
C TRP A 115 -10.56 -12.47 6.59
N GLN A 116 -10.74 -12.49 5.26
CA GLN A 116 -11.93 -11.94 4.62
C GLN A 116 -13.21 -12.69 5.04
N GLU A 117 -13.12 -13.97 5.43
CA GLU A 117 -14.25 -14.71 6.01
C GLU A 117 -14.72 -14.10 7.34
N GLY A 118 -13.79 -13.77 8.25
CA GLY A 118 -14.11 -13.12 9.52
C GLY A 118 -14.69 -11.71 9.31
N GLU A 119 -14.18 -10.95 8.35
CA GLU A 119 -14.75 -9.64 7.99
C GLU A 119 -16.22 -9.77 7.53
N ARG A 120 -16.53 -10.79 6.72
CA ARG A 120 -17.91 -11.04 6.28
C ARG A 120 -18.81 -11.52 7.41
N GLU A 121 -18.28 -12.30 8.36
CA GLU A 121 -19.00 -12.70 9.57
C GLU A 121 -19.35 -11.47 10.42
N VAL A 122 -18.38 -10.59 10.69
CA VAL A 122 -18.60 -9.34 11.43
C VAL A 122 -19.64 -8.46 10.74
N GLU A 123 -19.56 -8.33 9.42
CA GLU A 123 -20.54 -7.57 8.64
C GLU A 123 -21.94 -8.19 8.69
N ALA A 124 -22.04 -9.53 8.68
CA ALA A 124 -23.31 -10.24 8.81
C ALA A 124 -23.90 -10.05 10.21
N ASP A 125 -23.09 -10.15 11.25
CA ASP A 125 -23.49 -9.90 12.63
C ASP A 125 -23.94 -8.46 12.83
N TYR A 126 -23.21 -7.50 12.28
CA TYR A 126 -23.60 -6.10 12.29
C TYR A 126 -24.97 -5.87 11.64
N LYS A 127 -25.20 -6.46 10.44
CA LYS A 127 -26.50 -6.38 9.73
C LYS A 127 -27.64 -7.03 10.49
N ASN A 128 -27.37 -8.12 11.21
CA ASN A 128 -28.37 -8.85 11.97
C ASN A 128 -28.62 -8.26 13.37
N GLY A 129 -27.83 -7.25 13.78
CA GLY A 129 -27.91 -6.67 15.12
C GLY A 129 -27.27 -7.56 16.19
N ASN A 130 -26.43 -8.51 15.79
CA ASN A 130 -25.67 -9.39 16.69
C ASN A 130 -24.40 -8.68 17.20
N TYR A 131 -24.57 -7.52 17.82
CA TYR A 131 -23.48 -6.79 18.44
C TYR A 131 -23.96 -6.16 19.75
N GLU A 132 -23.03 -5.96 20.67
CA GLU A 132 -23.26 -5.22 21.90
C GLU A 132 -22.59 -3.85 21.81
N VAL A 133 -23.25 -2.85 22.37
CA VAL A 133 -22.70 -1.50 22.50
C VAL A 133 -22.46 -1.23 23.97
N PHE A 134 -21.24 -0.83 24.29
CA PHE A 134 -20.85 -0.43 25.64
C PHE A 134 -20.72 1.09 25.68
N GLU A 135 -21.24 1.72 26.74
CA GLU A 135 -21.17 3.18 26.92
C GLU A 135 -19.76 3.64 27.33
N SER A 136 -18.94 2.73 27.89
CA SER A 136 -17.56 3.00 28.27
C SER A 136 -16.62 1.80 28.08
N ALA A 137 -15.32 2.06 28.05
CA ALA A 137 -14.30 1.01 28.01
C ALA A 137 -14.28 0.16 29.29
N ASP A 138 -14.65 0.74 30.44
CA ASP A 138 -14.73 0.02 31.71
C ASP A 138 -15.88 -1.00 31.68
N ASP A 139 -17.02 -0.65 31.10
CA ASP A 139 -18.16 -1.57 30.93
C ASP A 139 -17.81 -2.74 30.00
N PHE A 140 -17.08 -2.47 28.91
CA PHE A 140 -16.55 -3.50 28.03
C PHE A 140 -15.56 -4.43 28.75
N ILE A 141 -14.63 -3.88 29.53
CA ILE A 141 -13.66 -4.69 30.28
C ILE A 141 -14.37 -5.53 31.36
N ALA A 142 -15.42 -5.02 31.98
CA ALA A 142 -16.21 -5.75 32.95
C ALA A 142 -16.91 -6.97 32.33
N SER A 143 -17.49 -6.83 31.12
CA SER A 143 -18.18 -7.92 30.43
C SER A 143 -17.23 -9.07 30.05
N LEU A 144 -16.00 -8.76 29.63
CA LEU A 144 -14.99 -9.78 29.31
C LEU A 144 -14.55 -10.63 30.52
N LYS A 145 -14.62 -10.08 31.74
CA LYS A 145 -14.27 -10.79 32.97
C LYS A 145 -15.39 -11.70 33.47
N SER A 146 -16.61 -11.54 32.93
CA SER A 146 -17.78 -12.34 33.27
C SER A 146 -18.08 -13.47 32.27
N LEU A 147 -17.29 -13.58 31.19
CA LEU A 147 -17.27 -14.72 30.26
C LEU A 147 -16.49 -15.90 30.86
#